data_AF-A0A857JEK5-F1
#
_entry.id   AF-A0A857JEK5-F1
#
_cell.length_a   1.000
_cell.length_b   1.000
_cell.length_c   1.000
_cell.angle_alpha   90.00
_cell.angle_beta   90.00
_cell.angle_gamma   90.00
#
_symmetry.space_group_name_H-M   'P 1'
#
loop_
_entity.id
_entity.type
_entity.pdbx_description
1 polymer ?
#
loop_
_entity_poly.entity_id
_entity_poly.type
_entity_poly.pdbx_seq_one_letter_code
_entity_poly.pdbx_strand_id
1 'polypeptide(L)'
;MDLQSSELPVILRNLRKEAGYTQGELALRVGLSRETVSAIENNKPESLRTLQIEVVKKWWSVCRTKAKEETRNNFVNQIVGYFKFITDRL
;
A
#
# COMPACT_ATOMS: atom_id res chain seq x y z
N MET A 1 -12.72 9.67 5.78
CA MET A 1 -12.03 8.39 5.51
C MET A 1 -10.76 8.42 6.32
N ASP A 2 -10.62 7.60 7.36
CA ASP A 2 -9.34 7.46 8.07
C ASP A 2 -8.51 6.35 7.40
N LEU A 3 -7.19 6.35 7.63
CA LEU A 3 -6.31 5.32 7.06
C LEU A 3 -6.65 3.91 7.61
N GLN A 4 -7.32 3.84 8.77
CA GLN A 4 -7.71 2.59 9.45
C GLN A 4 -8.92 1.91 8.80
N SER A 5 -9.78 2.68 8.14
CA SER A 5 -10.94 2.28 7.34
C SER A 5 -10.60 2.21 5.85
N SER A 6 -9.33 2.38 5.49
CA SER A 6 -8.88 2.33 4.10
C SER A 6 -8.68 0.89 3.64
N GLU A 7 -9.11 0.59 2.41
CA GLU A 7 -8.82 -0.68 1.73
C GLU A 7 -7.35 -0.77 1.27
N LEU A 8 -6.52 0.22 1.62
CA LEU A 8 -5.14 0.33 1.18
C LEU A 8 -4.29 -0.90 1.54
N PRO A 9 -4.35 -1.48 2.75
CA PRO A 9 -3.66 -2.74 3.08
C PRO A 9 -3.98 -3.89 2.13
N VAL A 10 -5.27 -4.05 1.79
CA VAL A 10 -5.76 -5.11 0.91
C VAL A 10 -5.26 -4.88 -0.51
N ILE A 11 -5.32 -3.63 -0.99
CA ILE A 11 -4.84 -3.26 -2.32
C ILE A 11 -3.32 -3.45 -2.44
N LEU A 12 -2.54 -3.05 -1.42
CA LEU A 12 -1.08 -3.26 -1.40
C LEU A 12 -0.72 -4.75 -1.44
N ARG A 13 -1.46 -5.59 -0.72
CA ARG A 13 -1.34 -7.05 -0.79
C ARG A 13 -1.63 -7.58 -2.19
N ASN A 14 -2.69 -7.09 -2.83
CA ASN A 14 -3.07 -7.52 -4.18
C ASN A 14 -2.01 -7.10 -5.20
N LEU A 15 -1.53 -5.85 -5.15
CA LEU A 15 -0.41 -5.37 -5.96
C LEU A 15 0.82 -6.30 -5.84
N ARG A 16 1.19 -6.69 -4.61
CA ARG A 16 2.30 -7.60 -4.38
C ARG A 16 2.07 -8.97 -5.03
N LYS A 17 0.91 -9.57 -4.77
CA LYS A 17 0.57 -10.91 -5.26
C LYS A 17 0.54 -10.95 -6.78
N GLU A 18 -0.06 -9.96 -7.42
CA GLU A 18 -0.12 -9.86 -8.89
C GLU A 18 1.24 -9.59 -9.52
N ALA A 19 2.14 -8.91 -8.81
CA ALA A 19 3.53 -8.76 -9.23
C ALA A 19 4.37 -10.04 -9.08
N GLY A 20 3.82 -11.07 -8.42
CA GLY A 20 4.45 -12.37 -8.23
C GLY A 20 5.50 -12.39 -7.12
N TYR A 21 5.43 -11.45 -6.16
CA TYR A 21 6.39 -11.39 -5.06
C TYR A 21 5.85 -12.03 -3.77
N THR A 22 6.69 -12.76 -3.07
CA THR A 22 6.50 -13.06 -1.64
C THR A 22 6.63 -11.78 -0.81
N GLN A 23 6.18 -11.82 0.45
CA GLN A 23 6.34 -10.68 1.36
C GLN A 23 7.81 -10.32 1.59
N GLY A 24 8.70 -11.31 1.69
CA GLY A 24 10.14 -11.08 1.87
C GLY A 24 10.80 -10.47 0.63
N GLU A 25 10.46 -10.94 -0.56
CA GLU A 25 10.98 -10.39 -1.82
C GLU A 25 10.56 -8.95 -2.04
N LEU A 26 9.31 -8.62 -1.70
CA LEU A 26 8.87 -7.24 -1.75
C LEU A 26 9.60 -6.41 -0.69
N ALA A 27 9.70 -6.90 0.54
CA ALA A 27 10.36 -6.20 1.64
C ALA A 27 11.78 -5.75 1.26
N LEU A 28 12.58 -6.63 0.65
CA LEU A 28 13.90 -6.31 0.13
C LEU A 28 13.87 -5.19 -0.93
N ARG A 29 12.88 -5.22 -1.84
CA ARG A 29 12.74 -4.21 -2.90
C ARG A 29 12.33 -2.86 -2.35
N VAL A 30 11.47 -2.81 -1.33
CA VAL A 30 11.00 -1.56 -0.73
C VAL A 30 11.90 -1.04 0.39
N GLY A 31 12.79 -1.88 0.94
CA GLY A 31 13.69 -1.51 2.04
C GLY A 31 13.07 -1.68 3.42
N LEU A 32 12.26 -2.73 3.61
CA LEU A 32 11.58 -3.08 4.85
C LEU A 32 11.95 -4.50 5.31
N SER A 33 11.52 -4.87 6.52
CA SER A 33 11.47 -6.26 6.95
C SER A 33 10.22 -6.97 6.41
N ARG A 34 10.26 -8.31 6.32
CA ARG A 34 9.09 -9.13 5.96
C ARG A 34 7.96 -8.94 6.97
N GLU A 35 8.30 -8.84 8.24
CA GLU A 35 7.38 -8.65 9.36
C GLU A 35 6.63 -7.32 9.22
N THR A 36 7.33 -6.25 8.82
CA THR A 36 6.71 -4.94 8.53
C THR A 36 5.74 -5.03 7.36
N VAL A 37 6.13 -5.69 6.26
CA VAL A 37 5.22 -5.93 5.11
C VAL A 37 3.97 -6.71 5.55
N SER A 38 4.16 -7.77 6.33
CA SER A 38 3.04 -8.57 6.86
C SER A 38 2.13 -7.74 7.76
N ALA A 39 2.68 -6.90 8.64
CA ALA A 39 1.90 -6.04 9.53
C ALA A 39 1.06 -5.00 8.76
N ILE A 40 1.66 -4.36 7.74
CA ILE A 40 0.95 -3.44 6.83
C ILE A 40 -0.20 -4.16 6.13
N GLU A 41 0.06 -5.30 5.51
CA GLU A 41 -0.97 -6.06 4.75
C GLU A 41 -2.09 -6.62 5.63
N ASN A 42 -1.86 -6.77 6.93
CA ASN A 42 -2.84 -7.26 7.90
C ASN A 42 -3.49 -6.14 8.71
N ASN A 43 -3.39 -4.88 8.24
CA ASN A 43 -4.02 -3.71 8.87
C ASN A 43 -3.66 -3.57 10.37
N LYS A 44 -2.41 -3.83 10.74
CA LYS A 44 -1.96 -3.64 12.13
C LYS A 44 -1.91 -2.13 12.42
N PRO A 45 -2.70 -1.60 13.40
CA PRO A 45 -2.91 -0.16 13.56
C PRO A 45 -1.63 0.65 13.75
N GLU A 46 -0.66 0.11 14.48
CA GLU A 46 0.62 0.76 14.74
C GLU A 46 1.42 1.00 13.45
N SER A 47 1.44 0.01 12.56
CA SER A 47 2.23 0.01 11.33
C SER A 47 1.68 0.98 10.28
N LEU A 48 0.36 1.22 10.30
CA LEU A 48 -0.29 2.18 9.40
C LEU A 48 -0.11 3.63 9.84
N ARG A 49 -0.09 3.90 11.15
CA ARG A 49 0.19 5.24 11.68
C ARG A 49 1.57 5.75 11.26
N THR A 50 2.52 4.83 11.11
CA THR A 50 3.91 5.14 10.72
C THR A 50 4.18 4.88 9.23
N LEU A 51 3.18 4.47 8.44
CA LEU A 51 3.39 4.12 7.04
C LEU A 51 3.72 5.39 6.24
N GLN A 52 4.99 5.54 5.90
CA GLN A 52 5.48 6.70 5.16
C GLN A 52 5.01 6.65 3.71
N ILE A 53 4.66 7.82 3.16
CA ILE A 53 4.23 7.95 1.75
C ILE A 53 5.28 7.39 0.77
N GLU A 54 6.56 7.50 1.10
CA GLU A 54 7.66 6.98 0.27
C GLU A 54 7.64 5.45 0.17
N VAL A 55 7.24 4.75 1.24
CA VAL A 55 7.04 3.29 1.20
C VAL A 55 5.92 2.94 0.23
N VAL A 56 4.80 3.66 0.31
CA VAL A 56 3.62 3.44 -0.56
C VAL A 56 3.97 3.71 -2.03
N LYS A 57 4.69 4.81 -2.32
CA LYS A 57 5.19 5.13 -3.67
C LYS A 57 6.12 4.05 -4.21
N LYS A 58 7.05 3.55 -3.39
CA LYS A 58 8.00 2.51 -3.80
C LYS A 58 7.29 1.17 -4.06
N TRP A 59 6.34 0.81 -3.21
CA TRP A 59 5.49 -0.37 -3.39
C TRP A 59 4.71 -0.30 -4.71
N TRP A 60 4.09 0.85 -5.00
CA TRP A 60 3.45 1.11 -6.29
C TRP A 60 4.41 0.96 -7.46
N SER A 61 5.57 1.61 -7.40
CA SER A 61 6.58 1.56 -8.46
C SER A 61 7.04 0.14 -8.76
N VAL A 62 7.25 -0.67 -7.72
CA VAL A 62 7.74 -2.06 -7.84
C VAL A 62 6.67 -3.00 -8.42
N CYS A 63 5.40 -2.79 -8.09
CA CYS A 63 4.34 -3.75 -8.42
C CYS A 63 3.51 -3.37 -9.66
N ARG A 64 3.34 -2.07 -9.96
CA ARG A 64 2.31 -1.60 -10.92
C ARG A 64 2.43 -2.18 -12.33
N THR A 65 3.64 -2.50 -12.78
CA THR A 65 3.87 -2.96 -14.17
C THR A 65 3.27 -4.33 -14.44
N LYS A 66 3.10 -5.14 -13.39
CA LYS A 66 2.54 -6.50 -13.46
C LYS A 66 1.14 -6.62 -12.87
N ALA A 67 0.71 -5.62 -12.10
CA ALA A 67 -0.62 -5.58 -11.51
C ALA A 67 -1.70 -5.38 -12.58
N LYS A 68 -2.88 -5.97 -12.34
CA LYS A 68 -4.07 -5.81 -13.17
C LYS A 68 -4.55 -4.37 -13.14
N GLU A 69 -5.23 -3.95 -14.20
CA GLU A 69 -5.75 -2.59 -14.31
C GLU A 69 -6.73 -2.25 -13.18
N GLU A 70 -7.61 -3.17 -12.81
CA GLU A 70 -8.55 -2.99 -11.70
C GLU A 70 -7.82 -2.68 -10.38
N THR A 71 -6.82 -3.48 -10.01
CA THR A 71 -5.99 -3.26 -8.81
C THR A 71 -5.26 -1.92 -8.85
N ARG A 72 -4.78 -1.51 -10.03
CA ARG A 72 -4.17 -0.18 -10.24
C ARG A 72 -5.16 0.96 -10.02
N ASN A 73 -6.37 0.85 -10.56
CA ASN A 73 -7.41 1.86 -10.43
C ASN A 73 -7.87 1.99 -8.99
N ASN A 74 -8.07 0.87 -8.30
CA ASN A 74 -8.42 0.85 -6.88
C ASN A 74 -7.34 1.53 -6.02
N PHE A 75 -6.07 1.30 -6.33
CA PHE A 75 -4.96 1.99 -5.66
C PHE A 75 -5.02 3.51 -5.87
N VAL A 76 -5.13 3.97 -7.13
CA VAL A 76 -5.19 5.40 -7.44
C VAL A 76 -6.38 6.07 -6.76
N ASN A 77 -7.56 5.44 -6.80
CA ASN A 77 -8.77 5.96 -6.16
C ASN A 77 -8.59 6.13 -4.64
N GLN A 78 -7.95 5.17 -3.97
CA GLN A 78 -7.66 5.29 -2.54
C GLN A 78 -6.69 6.43 -2.23
N ILE A 79 -5.61 6.56 -3.02
CA ILE A 79 -4.63 7.63 -2.82
C ILE A 79 -5.27 9.01 -3.04
N VAL A 80 -6.02 9.19 -4.13
CA VAL A 80 -6.72 10.44 -4.43
C VAL A 80 -7.75 10.76 -3.34
N GLY A 81 -8.54 9.77 -2.90
CA GLY A 81 -9.52 9.94 -1.82
C GLY A 81 -8.86 10.37 -0.50
N TYR A 82 -7.71 9.80 -0.16
CA TYR A 82 -6.94 10.18 1.03
C TYR A 82 -6.44 11.63 0.94
N PHE A 83 -5.84 12.03 -0.18
CA PHE A 83 -5.36 13.41 -0.34
C PHE A 83 -6.50 14.42 -0.32
N LYS A 84 -7.62 14.12 -0.99
CA LYS A 84 -8.81 14.97 -0.96
C LYS A 84 -9.33 15.15 0.48
N PHE A 85 -9.40 14.06 1.25
CA PHE A 85 -9.80 14.12 2.65
C PHE A 85 -8.87 14.99 3.51
N ILE A 86 -7.56 14.98 3.25
CA ILE A 86 -6.62 15.85 3.95
C ILE A 86 -6.84 17.30 3.56
N THR A 87 -6.93 17.60 2.26
CA THR A 87 -7.09 18.98 1.77
C THR A 87 -8.40 19.60 2.22
N ASP A 88 -9.48 18.82 2.32
CA ASP A 88 -10.79 19.31 2.75
C ASP A 88 -10.84 19.63 4.27
N ARG A 89 -9.79 19.29 5.03
CA ARG A 89 -9.71 19.48 6.50
C ARG A 89 -8.65 20.51 6.93
N LEU A 90 -7.92 21.09 5.96
CA LEU A 90 -6.99 22.19 6.15
C LEU A 90 -7.70 23.52 5.90
#